data_AF-A0A355V4V8-F1
#
_entry.id   AF-A0A355V4V8-F1
#
_cell.length_a   1.000
_cell.length_b   1.000
_cell.length_c   1.000
_cell.angle_alpha   90.00
_cell.angle_beta   90.00
_cell.angle_gamma   90.00
#
_symmetry.space_group_name_H-M   'P 1'
#
loop_
_entity.id
_entity.type
_entity.pdbx_description
1 polymer ?
#
loop_
_entity_poly.entity_id
_entity_poly.type
_entity_poly.pdbx_seq_one_letter_code
_entity_poly.pdbx_strand_id
1 'polypeptide(L)'
;FLEQIAELRTELEMFPITVEIGGQTITPLQYDPEDPLPGAPLSLHSSSITMQVNLLHEGELTRLIESLNRIEGLMQPVRCTLLEQSPGDRFSQVAENVRLDCNFNWYTVDLEPTSDELAGVM
;
A
#
# COMPACT_ATOMS: atom_id res chain seq x y z
N PHE A 1 -7.95 -2.28 -2.20
CA PHE A 1 -6.79 -1.38 -2.18
C PHE A 1 -6.97 -0.09 -2.98
N LEU A 2 -7.04 -0.12 -4.32
CA LEU A 2 -7.08 1.10 -5.14
C LEU A 2 -8.26 2.03 -4.81
N GLU A 3 -9.43 1.47 -4.53
CA GLU A 3 -10.61 2.22 -4.09
C GLU A 3 -10.36 2.96 -2.77
N GLN A 4 -9.80 2.27 -1.77
CA GLN A 4 -9.44 2.88 -0.49
C GLN A 4 -8.41 4.02 -0.66
N ILE A 5 -7.43 3.88 -1.57
CA ILE A 5 -6.50 4.98 -1.89
C ILE A 5 -7.25 6.17 -2.52
N ALA A 6 -8.20 5.92 -3.42
CA ALA A 6 -8.99 6.97 -4.05
C ALA A 6 -9.88 7.72 -3.04
N GLU A 7 -10.45 6.98 -2.07
CA GLU A 7 -11.19 7.55 -0.95
C GLU A 7 -10.29 8.43 -0.08
N LEU A 8 -9.13 7.92 0.33
CA LEU A 8 -8.15 8.68 1.11
C LEU A 8 -7.71 9.96 0.41
N ARG A 9 -7.41 9.88 -0.89
CA ARG A 9 -7.05 11.05 -1.71
C ARG A 9 -8.13 12.11 -1.69
N THR A 10 -9.40 11.68 -1.71
CA THR A 10 -10.56 12.59 -1.72
C THR A 10 -10.80 13.21 -0.35
N GLU A 11 -10.72 12.41 0.72
CA GLU A 11 -10.87 12.87 2.12
C GLU A 11 -9.80 13.90 2.50
N LEU A 12 -8.56 13.68 2.05
CA LEU A 12 -7.42 14.54 2.37
C LEU A 12 -7.25 15.72 1.40
N GLU A 13 -8.13 15.87 0.41
CA GLU A 13 -8.09 16.90 -0.63
C GLU A 13 -6.74 16.97 -1.38
N MET A 14 -6.08 15.83 -1.55
CA MET A 14 -4.72 15.76 -2.07
C MET A 14 -4.66 15.87 -3.59
N PHE A 15 -3.47 16.16 -4.11
CA PHE A 15 -3.17 15.94 -5.53
C PHE A 15 -3.34 14.46 -5.93
N PRO A 16 -3.40 14.17 -7.24
CA PRO A 16 -3.46 12.80 -7.72
C PRO A 16 -2.33 11.94 -7.13
N ILE A 17 -2.70 10.76 -6.64
CA ILE A 17 -1.77 9.75 -6.16
C ILE A 17 -1.57 8.75 -7.30
N THR A 18 -0.33 8.57 -7.75
CA THR A 18 0.01 7.52 -8.71
C THR A 18 0.32 6.25 -7.94
N VAL A 19 -0.37 5.16 -8.27
CA VAL A 19 -0.17 3.84 -7.67
C VAL A 19 0.06 2.81 -8.75
N GLU A 20 1.09 1.99 -8.57
CA GLU A 20 1.33 0.78 -9.34
C GLU A 20 1.33 -0.42 -8.40
N ILE A 21 0.63 -1.48 -8.79
CA ILE A 21 0.59 -2.75 -8.05
C ILE A 21 1.34 -3.77 -8.89
N GLY A 22 2.37 -4.37 -8.30
CA GLY A 22 3.15 -5.44 -8.91
C GLY A 22 2.39 -6.76 -8.96
N GLY A 23 3.09 -7.82 -9.35
CA GLY A 23 2.54 -9.17 -9.32
C GLY A 23 2.05 -9.56 -7.93
N GLN A 24 0.99 -10.36 -7.89
CA GLN A 24 0.51 -10.97 -6.65
C GLN A 24 1.16 -12.33 -6.48
N THR A 25 1.61 -12.60 -5.26
CA THR A 25 2.06 -13.93 -4.83
C THR A 25 1.09 -14.41 -3.77
N ILE A 26 0.66 -15.67 -3.88
CA ILE A 26 -0.20 -16.33 -2.90
C ILE A 26 0.60 -17.42 -2.25
N THR A 27 0.62 -17.44 -0.92
CA THR A 27 1.36 -18.40 -0.11
C THR A 27 0.41 -19.05 0.88
N PRO A 28 0.07 -20.34 0.70
CA PRO A 28 -0.68 -21.10 1.70
C PRO A 28 0.09 -21.15 3.01
N LEU A 29 -0.59 -20.83 4.11
CA LEU A 29 -0.01 -20.93 5.44
C LEU A 29 0.15 -22.41 5.83
N GLN A 30 1.39 -22.78 6.17
CA GLN A 30 1.72 -24.13 6.61
C GLN A 30 1.53 -24.20 8.13
N TYR A 31 0.63 -25.08 8.55
CA TYR A 31 0.41 -25.38 9.97
C TYR A 31 1.40 -26.43 10.45
N ASP A 32 1.71 -26.40 11.75
CA ASP A 32 2.48 -27.46 12.38
C ASP A 32 1.69 -28.78 12.32
N PRO A 33 2.23 -29.85 11.70
CA PRO A 33 1.53 -31.13 11.61
C PRO A 33 1.31 -31.80 12.97
N GLU A 34 2.04 -31.42 14.02
CA GLU A 34 1.87 -31.94 15.38
C GLU A 34 0.86 -31.12 16.21
N ASP A 35 0.34 -30.01 15.68
CA ASP A 35 -0.69 -29.23 16.35
C ASP A 35 -1.98 -30.06 16.47
N PRO A 36 -2.49 -30.33 17.69
CA PRO A 36 -3.73 -31.08 17.86
C PRO A 36 -4.98 -30.32 17.37
N LEU A 37 -4.89 -29.00 17.16
CA LEU A 37 -5.99 -28.13 16.73
C LEU A 37 -5.49 -27.10 15.70
N PRO A 38 -5.08 -27.53 14.50
CA PRO A 38 -4.68 -26.59 13.46
C PRO A 38 -5.87 -25.68 13.10
N GLY A 39 -5.57 -24.41 12.82
CA GLY A 39 -6.56 -23.45 12.33
C GLY A 39 -7.17 -23.85 10.98
N ALA A 40 -8.16 -23.08 10.52
CA ALA A 40 -8.67 -23.23 9.15
C ALA A 40 -7.57 -22.95 8.12
N PRO A 41 -7.57 -23.59 6.93
CA PRO A 41 -6.62 -23.25 5.86
C PRO A 41 -6.67 -21.76 5.53
N LEU A 42 -5.50 -21.12 5.42
CA LEU A 42 -5.38 -19.69 5.13
C LEU A 42 -4.37 -19.49 4.00
N SER A 43 -4.56 -18.45 3.20
CA SER A 43 -3.59 -18.01 2.20
C SER A 43 -3.15 -16.57 2.46
N LEU A 44 -1.84 -16.33 2.41
CA LEU A 44 -1.27 -15.00 2.47
C LEU A 44 -1.10 -14.47 1.04
N HIS A 45 -1.76 -13.36 0.72
CA HIS A 45 -1.58 -12.67 -0.55
C HIS A 45 -0.61 -11.53 -0.33
N SER A 46 0.38 -11.39 -1.21
CA SER A 46 1.34 -10.31 -1.14
C SER A 46 1.54 -9.67 -2.50
N SER A 47 1.60 -8.34 -2.53
CA SER A 47 1.94 -7.56 -3.72
C SER A 47 2.92 -6.45 -3.36
N SER A 48 3.84 -6.15 -4.27
CA SER A 48 4.62 -4.91 -4.18
C SER A 48 3.77 -3.74 -4.68
N ILE A 49 3.87 -2.61 -4.00
CA ILE A 49 3.14 -1.38 -4.36
C ILE A 49 4.14 -0.25 -4.48
N THR A 50 4.10 0.44 -5.60
CA THR A 50 4.80 1.72 -5.80
C THR A 50 3.77 2.83 -5.68
N MET A 51 4.05 3.84 -4.87
CA MET A 51 3.20 5.01 -4.67
C MET A 51 4.02 6.28 -4.87
N GLN A 52 3.51 7.17 -5.70
CA GLN A 52 4.03 8.51 -5.88
C GLN A 52 2.95 9.52 -5.52
N VAL A 53 3.30 10.46 -4.65
CA VAL A 53 2.41 11.52 -4.17
C VAL A 53 3.10 12.86 -4.29
N ASN A 54 2.42 13.80 -4.94
CA ASN A 54 2.83 15.19 -4.92
C ASN A 54 2.11 15.91 -3.77
N LEU A 55 2.85 16.72 -3.02
CA LEU A 55 2.38 17.41 -1.82
C LEU A 55 2.66 18.91 -1.95
N LEU A 56 1.74 19.73 -1.46
CA LEU A 56 1.92 21.18 -1.28
C LEU A 56 2.94 21.45 -0.17
N HIS A 57 2.72 20.85 1.00
CA HIS A 57 3.49 21.08 2.23
C HIS A 57 3.63 19.79 3.06
N GLU A 58 4.64 19.74 3.93
CA GLU A 58 4.95 18.58 4.79
C GLU A 58 3.79 18.14 5.70
N GLY A 59 2.86 19.04 6.04
CA GLY A 59 1.68 18.71 6.83
C GLY A 59 0.76 17.68 6.18
N GLU A 60 0.73 17.62 4.84
CA GLU A 60 -0.06 16.63 4.11
C GLU A 60 0.57 15.23 4.18
N LEU A 61 1.91 15.15 4.27
CA LEU A 61 2.62 13.88 4.44
C LEU A 61 2.19 13.18 5.73
N THR A 62 2.08 13.93 6.82
CA THR A 62 1.69 13.38 8.12
C THR A 62 0.28 12.80 8.07
N ARG A 63 -0.67 13.55 7.51
CA ARG A 63 -2.06 13.09 7.36
C ARG A 63 -2.17 11.88 6.45
N LEU A 64 -1.39 11.85 5.35
CA LEU A 64 -1.32 10.70 4.46
C LEU A 64 -0.84 9.45 5.22
N ILE A 65 0.29 9.54 5.93
CA ILE A 65 0.87 8.40 6.66
C ILE A 65 -0.11 7.86 7.71
N GLU A 66 -0.77 8.75 8.47
CA GLU A 66 -1.80 8.36 9.43
C GLU A 66 -2.97 7.66 8.76
N SER A 67 -3.37 8.16 7.59
CA SER A 67 -4.49 7.63 6.82
C SER A 67 -4.20 6.29 6.15
N LEU A 68 -2.95 6.06 5.73
CA LEU A 68 -2.50 4.79 5.17
C LEU A 68 -2.69 3.63 6.17
N ASN A 69 -2.58 3.87 7.48
CA ASN A 69 -2.85 2.84 8.50
C ASN A 69 -4.31 2.38 8.54
N ARG A 70 -5.23 3.08 7.88
CA ARG A 70 -6.65 2.70 7.79
C ARG A 70 -6.93 1.77 6.61
N ILE A 71 -5.95 1.57 5.72
CA ILE A 71 -6.10 0.66 4.58
C ILE A 71 -6.10 -0.78 5.10
N GLU A 72 -7.01 -1.57 4.59
CA GLU A 72 -7.11 -2.99 4.91
C GLU A 72 -5.86 -3.76 4.47
N GLY A 73 -5.42 -4.68 5.33
CA GLY A 73 -4.19 -5.44 5.16
C GLY A 73 -3.00 -4.80 5.87
N LEU A 74 -1.86 -5.47 5.81
CA LEU A 74 -0.61 -4.99 6.37
C LEU A 74 0.21 -4.33 5.28
N MET A 75 0.46 -3.03 5.40
CA MET A 75 1.42 -2.32 4.56
C MET A 75 2.77 -2.22 5.27
N GLN A 76 3.77 -2.89 4.72
CA GLN A 76 5.15 -2.81 5.19
C GLN A 76 5.95 -1.87 4.27
N PRO A 77 6.44 -0.72 4.75
CA PRO A 77 7.30 0.15 3.96
C PRO A 77 8.65 -0.54 3.70
N VAL A 78 9.03 -0.60 2.43
CA VAL A 78 10.35 -1.11 1.99
C VAL A 78 11.32 0.06 1.82
N ARG A 79 10.88 1.13 1.16
CA ARG A 79 11.65 2.36 0.96
C ARG A 79 10.70 3.51 0.73
N CYS A 80 10.95 4.64 1.37
CA CYS A 80 10.32 5.91 1.06
C CYS A 80 11.38 6.99 0.91
N THR A 81 11.19 7.86 -0.08
CA THR A 81 12.07 8.99 -0.35
C THR A 81 11.23 10.24 -0.48
N LEU A 82 11.63 11.30 0.22
CA LEU A 82 11.08 12.63 0.06
C LEU A 82 12.00 13.44 -0.85
N LEU A 83 11.44 14.02 -1.90
CA LEU A 83 12.16 14.79 -2.90
C LEU A 83 11.61 16.21 -2.92
N GLU A 84 12.50 17.20 -2.82
CA GLU A 84 12.14 18.59 -3.10
C GLU A 84 11.87 18.74 -4.60
N GLN A 85 10.72 19.32 -4.95
CA GLN A 85 10.41 19.75 -6.30
C GLN A 85 10.84 21.21 -6.41
N SER A 86 11.81 21.51 -7.29
CA SER A 86 12.26 22.90 -7.48
C SER A 86 11.07 23.76 -7.93
N PRO A 87 10.73 24.84 -7.20
CA PRO A 87 9.52 25.61 -7.50
C PRO A 87 9.54 26.29 -8.88
N GLY A 88 10.71 26.41 -9.51
CA GLY A 88 10.91 27.37 -10.60
C GLY A 88 10.55 28.80 -10.19
N ASP A 89 10.56 29.75 -11.13
CA ASP A 89 10.13 31.15 -10.88
C ASP A 89 8.59 31.29 -10.72
N ARG A 90 7.93 30.39 -9.99
CA ARG A 90 6.47 30.34 -9.85
C ARG A 90 6.01 30.79 -8.46
N PHE A 91 6.35 32.02 -8.08
CA PHE A 91 5.88 32.63 -6.83
C PHE A 91 4.38 32.99 -6.82
N SER A 92 3.68 32.88 -7.96
CA SER A 92 2.28 33.30 -8.11
C SER A 92 1.27 32.14 -8.20
N GLN A 93 1.70 30.89 -8.08
CA GLN A 93 0.83 29.71 -8.22
C GLN A 93 1.01 28.76 -7.04
N VAL A 94 -0.10 28.15 -6.59
CA VAL A 94 -0.07 27.01 -5.68
C VAL A 94 0.54 25.83 -6.44
N ALA A 95 1.74 25.41 -6.06
CA ALA A 95 2.52 24.38 -6.75
C ALA A 95 2.99 23.30 -5.78
N GLU A 96 3.15 22.08 -6.30
CA GLU A 96 3.68 20.92 -5.58
C GLU A 96 5.17 21.13 -5.32
N ASN A 97 5.56 21.28 -4.05
CA ASN A 97 6.96 21.57 -3.68
C ASN A 97 7.68 20.33 -3.16
N VAL A 98 6.93 19.27 -2.86
CA VAL A 98 7.46 18.05 -2.27
C VAL A 98 6.83 16.86 -2.98
N ARG A 99 7.65 15.87 -3.31
CA ARG A 99 7.21 14.59 -3.85
C ARG A 99 7.64 13.47 -2.91
N LEU A 100 6.70 12.61 -2.55
CA LEU A 100 6.94 11.37 -1.83
C LEU A 100 6.90 10.20 -2.80
N ASP A 101 7.98 9.44 -2.85
CA ASP A 101 8.06 8.16 -3.56
C ASP A 101 8.22 7.03 -2.56
N CYS A 102 7.28 6.09 -2.52
CA CYS A 102 7.29 4.97 -1.60
C CYS A 102 7.10 3.63 -2.31
N ASN A 103 7.80 2.61 -1.81
CA ASN A 103 7.58 1.22 -2.12
C ASN A 103 7.13 0.50 -0.86
N PHE A 104 6.04 -0.27 -0.96
CA PHE A 104 5.50 -1.08 0.11
C PHE A 104 5.35 -2.52 -0.33
N ASN A 105 5.45 -3.45 0.63
CA ASN A 105 4.81 -4.74 0.49
C ASN A 105 3.43 -4.64 1.13
N TRP A 106 2.39 -5.05 0.41
CA TRP A 106 1.03 -5.11 0.92
C TRP A 106 0.63 -6.56 1.08
N TYR A 107 0.17 -6.91 2.29
CA TYR A 107 -0.24 -8.26 2.64
C TYR A 107 -1.71 -8.30 3.05
N THR A 108 -2.44 -9.27 2.53
CA THR A 108 -3.80 -9.61 2.98
C THR A 108 -3.89 -11.10 3.29
N VAL A 109 -4.78 -11.48 4.20
CA VAL A 109 -5.03 -12.87 4.52
C VAL A 109 -6.38 -13.26 3.95
N ASP A 110 -6.41 -14.32 3.15
CA ASP A 110 -7.64 -14.98 2.75
C ASP A 110 -7.99 -16.06 3.77
N LEU A 111 -9.19 -15.95 4.33
CA LEU A 111 -9.74 -16.87 5.32
C LEU A 111 -10.50 -18.05 4.69
N GLU A 112 -10.84 -17.94 3.40
CA GLU A 112 -11.59 -18.95 2.65
C GLU A 112 -10.89 -19.26 1.31
N PRO A 113 -9.59 -19.65 1.34
CA PRO A 113 -8.83 -19.85 0.11
C PRO A 113 -9.40 -21.01 -0.71
N THR A 114 -9.28 -20.87 -2.03
CA THR A 114 -9.68 -21.89 -2.99
C THR A 114 -8.75 -23.11 -2.95
N SER A 115 -9.22 -24.24 -3.48
CA SER A 115 -8.40 -25.46 -3.59
C SER A 115 -7.14 -25.25 -4.44
N ASP A 116 -7.20 -24.39 -5.45
CA ASP A 116 -6.08 -24.14 -6.38
C ASP A 116 -4.99 -23.32 -5.69
N GLU A 117 -5.38 -22.31 -4.91
CA GLU A 117 -4.47 -21.52 -4.08
C GLU A 117 -3.76 -22.40 -3.05
N LEU A 118 -4.49 -23.26 -2.35
CA LEU A 118 -3.92 -24.19 -1.35
C LEU A 118 -2.99 -25.23 -1.97
N ALA A 119 -3.23 -25.62 -3.23
CA ALA A 119 -2.36 -26.53 -3.97
C ALA A 119 -1.06 -25.88 -4.45
N GLY A 120 -0.93 -24.55 -4.34
CA GLY A 120 0.23 -23.80 -4.84
C GLY A 120 0.32 -23.81 -6.37
N VAL A 121 -0.81 -24.02 -7.06
CA VAL A 121 -0.87 -24.05 -8.52
C VAL A 121 -1.46 -22.73 -9.00
N MET A 122 -0.58 -21.81 -9.39
CA MET A 122 -0.90 -20.62 -10.17
C MET A 122 0.18 -20.35 -11.21
#